data_AF-A0A0G4KWI7-F1
#
_entry.id   AF-A0A0G4KWI7-F1
#
_cell.length_a   1.000
_cell.length_b   1.000
_cell.length_c   1.000
_cell.angle_alpha   90.00
_cell.angle_beta   90.00
_cell.angle_gamma   90.00
#
_symmetry.space_group_name_H-M   'P 1'
#
loop_
_entity.id
_entity.type
_entity.pdbx_description
1 polymer ?
#
loop_
_entity_poly.entity_id
_entity_poly.type
_entity_poly.pdbx_seq_one_letter_code
_entity_poly.pdbx_strand_id
1 'polypeptide(L)'
;MHCKRVAFGLLAAAAAVAAADDSDVTQLKKDTFDDFVKTNDLVLAEFFAPWCGHCKALAPEYEEAATSLKEKNIKLAKIDCTEEADLCQTYGVEGYPTLKVFRGPDNISPYSGQRKAAAITSYMIKQSLPAVSLLTKDTLEEFKTADKVVLVAYIAADDKASNETFNKVAESLRDNYLFGGVNDAAVAEAEGVKAPAIVLYKSFDEGKTTFSDMFDVEAIEKFAKTSATPLIGEVGPETYSGYMEAGLPLAYIFAETAEEREELSKALKPIAEKQRGVINFATIDAKSFVMYSNNFGEFVRDNGKYKAEASKKEEVVAEESQAAPAATEGEAAKESDESHDEL
;
A
#
# COMPACT_ATOMS: atom_id res chain seq x y z
N MET A 1 -63.60 -44.54 -57.16
CA MET A 1 -62.28 -44.85 -56.57
C MET A 1 -61.30 -43.91 -57.27
N HIS A 2 -60.86 -42.77 -56.74
CA HIS A 2 -60.32 -42.47 -55.38
C HIS A 2 -59.26 -43.51 -54.98
N CYS A 3 -58.01 -43.16 -54.67
CA CYS A 3 -57.54 -41.91 -54.04
C CYS A 3 -56.18 -41.39 -54.57
N LYS A 4 -55.97 -40.06 -54.56
CA LYS A 4 -54.66 -39.42 -54.83
C LYS A 4 -53.77 -39.52 -53.58
N ARG A 5 -52.48 -39.87 -53.73
CA ARG A 5 -51.48 -39.68 -52.68
C ARG A 5 -50.93 -38.26 -52.72
N VAL A 6 -51.22 -37.47 -51.70
CA VAL A 6 -50.64 -36.13 -51.47
C VAL A 6 -49.41 -36.30 -50.58
N ALA A 7 -48.28 -35.75 -51.01
CA ALA A 7 -47.09 -35.68 -50.17
C ALA A 7 -47.24 -34.50 -49.18
N PHE A 8 -47.21 -34.79 -47.89
CA PHE A 8 -47.11 -33.77 -46.84
C PHE A 8 -45.63 -33.60 -46.46
N GLY A 9 -45.04 -32.48 -46.87
CA GLY A 9 -43.77 -32.02 -46.34
C GLY A 9 -43.99 -31.40 -44.96
N LEU A 10 -43.37 -31.96 -43.92
CA LEU A 10 -43.38 -31.40 -42.57
C LEU A 10 -42.29 -30.34 -42.47
N LEU A 11 -42.66 -29.07 -42.62
CA LEU A 11 -41.76 -27.94 -42.38
C LEU A 11 -41.74 -27.66 -40.87
N ALA A 12 -40.71 -28.15 -40.17
CA ALA A 12 -40.51 -27.87 -38.76
C ALA A 12 -40.01 -26.43 -38.59
N ALA A 13 -40.92 -25.53 -38.22
CA ALA A 13 -40.55 -24.17 -37.80
C ALA A 13 -39.92 -24.23 -36.39
N ALA A 14 -38.61 -24.36 -36.32
CA ALA A 14 -37.86 -24.17 -35.09
C ALA A 14 -37.90 -22.68 -34.70
N ALA A 15 -38.84 -22.31 -33.84
CA ALA A 15 -38.80 -21.02 -33.16
C ALA A 15 -37.60 -21.02 -32.20
N ALA A 16 -36.49 -20.40 -32.63
CA ALA A 16 -35.38 -20.10 -31.75
C ALA A 16 -35.85 -19.06 -30.73
N VAL A 17 -36.30 -19.52 -29.57
CA VAL A 17 -36.43 -18.68 -28.38
C VAL A 17 -35.00 -18.34 -27.98
N ALA A 18 -34.54 -17.15 -28.37
CA ALA A 18 -33.39 -16.54 -27.73
C ALA A 18 -33.79 -16.30 -26.27
N ALA A 19 -33.33 -17.18 -25.38
CA ALA A 19 -33.30 -16.85 -23.97
C ALA A 19 -32.42 -15.60 -23.85
N ALA A 20 -32.98 -14.53 -23.29
CA ALA A 20 -32.14 -13.56 -22.63
C ALA A 20 -31.57 -14.29 -21.41
N ASP A 21 -30.30 -14.68 -21.48
CA ASP A 21 -29.59 -15.19 -20.30
C ASP A 21 -29.59 -14.07 -19.26
N ASP A 22 -30.32 -14.27 -18.18
CA ASP A 22 -30.52 -13.32 -17.08
C ASP A 22 -29.24 -13.30 -16.22
N SER A 23 -28.19 -12.72 -16.81
CA SER A 23 -26.83 -12.68 -16.28
C SER A 23 -26.76 -11.76 -15.06
N ASP A 24 -26.21 -12.28 -13.96
CA ASP A 24 -25.95 -11.52 -12.74
C ASP A 24 -24.74 -10.58 -12.89
N VAL A 25 -23.93 -10.78 -13.95
CA VAL A 25 -22.83 -9.89 -14.32
C VAL A 25 -23.33 -8.74 -15.20
N THR A 26 -23.31 -7.52 -14.65
CA THR A 26 -23.80 -6.33 -15.36
C THR A 26 -22.86 -5.92 -16.50
N GLN A 27 -23.34 -5.91 -17.75
CA GLN A 27 -22.60 -5.30 -18.86
C GLN A 27 -22.63 -3.77 -18.70
N LEU A 28 -21.47 -3.15 -18.58
CA LEU A 28 -21.33 -1.69 -18.51
C LEU A 28 -20.71 -1.12 -19.79
N LYS A 29 -20.98 0.17 -20.00
CA LYS A 29 -20.47 1.02 -21.09
C LYS A 29 -20.00 2.35 -20.50
N LYS A 30 -19.25 3.15 -21.26
CA LYS A 30 -18.67 4.43 -20.82
C LYS A 30 -19.69 5.42 -20.23
N ASP A 31 -20.95 5.36 -20.69
CA ASP A 31 -22.05 6.22 -20.22
C ASP A 31 -22.76 5.72 -18.96
N THR A 32 -22.58 4.45 -18.58
CA THR A 32 -23.24 3.79 -17.44
C THR A 32 -22.27 3.40 -16.32
N PHE A 33 -20.97 3.28 -16.63
CA PHE A 33 -19.94 2.83 -15.71
C PHE A 33 -19.83 3.72 -14.46
N ASP A 34 -19.70 5.02 -14.68
CA ASP A 34 -19.51 6.04 -13.65
C ASP A 34 -20.60 6.02 -12.58
N ASP A 35 -21.86 5.99 -13.00
CA ASP A 35 -23.00 5.97 -12.09
C ASP A 35 -23.13 4.60 -11.39
N PHE A 36 -22.76 3.50 -12.07
CA PHE A 36 -22.77 2.18 -11.47
C PHE A 36 -21.75 2.06 -10.32
N VAL A 37 -20.51 2.53 -10.50
CA VAL A 37 -19.50 2.49 -9.43
C VAL A 37 -19.77 3.49 -8.30
N LYS A 38 -20.48 4.59 -8.57
CA LYS A 38 -20.92 5.55 -7.53
C LYS A 38 -22.11 5.05 -6.70
N THR A 39 -22.97 4.19 -7.27
CA THR A 39 -24.22 3.72 -6.62
C THR A 39 -24.10 2.36 -5.93
N ASN A 40 -22.97 1.67 -6.09
CA ASN A 40 -22.71 0.38 -5.46
C ASN A 40 -21.39 0.44 -4.67
N ASP A 41 -21.47 0.23 -3.36
CA ASP A 41 -20.34 0.40 -2.41
C ASP A 41 -19.10 -0.44 -2.77
N LEU A 42 -19.30 -1.59 -3.42
CA LEU A 42 -18.25 -2.50 -3.82
C LEU A 42 -18.60 -3.18 -5.16
N VAL A 43 -17.79 -2.93 -6.17
CA VAL A 43 -17.91 -3.52 -7.51
C VAL A 43 -16.60 -4.23 -7.88
N LEU A 44 -16.69 -5.44 -8.42
CA LEU A 44 -15.60 -6.04 -9.20
C LEU A 44 -15.94 -5.87 -10.69
N ALA A 45 -15.00 -5.38 -11.50
CA ALA A 45 -15.19 -5.22 -12.93
C ALA A 45 -14.17 -6.02 -13.74
N GLU A 46 -14.66 -6.80 -14.71
CA GLU A 46 -13.87 -7.46 -15.75
C GLU A 46 -13.76 -6.59 -17.00
N PHE A 47 -12.54 -6.18 -17.33
CA PHE A 47 -12.18 -5.59 -18.61
C PHE A 47 -11.72 -6.71 -19.54
N PHE A 48 -12.51 -6.99 -20.58
CA PHE A 48 -12.36 -8.19 -21.42
C PHE A 48 -12.37 -7.86 -22.92
N ALA A 49 -12.09 -8.89 -23.74
CA ALA A 49 -12.31 -8.87 -25.17
C ALA A 49 -12.94 -10.20 -25.63
N PRO A 50 -13.93 -10.20 -26.54
CA PRO A 50 -14.79 -11.36 -26.84
C PRO A 50 -14.06 -12.47 -27.61
N TRP A 51 -12.88 -12.18 -28.17
CA TRP A 51 -12.00 -13.15 -28.79
C TRP A 51 -10.98 -13.78 -27.83
N CYS A 52 -10.76 -13.20 -26.64
CA CYS A 52 -9.74 -13.64 -25.69
C CYS A 52 -10.09 -15.00 -25.05
N GLY A 53 -9.19 -15.98 -25.18
CA GLY A 53 -9.36 -17.32 -24.60
C GLY A 53 -9.41 -17.31 -23.07
N HIS A 54 -8.62 -16.45 -22.41
CA HIS A 54 -8.62 -16.33 -20.94
C HIS A 54 -9.92 -15.71 -20.40
N CYS A 55 -10.51 -14.75 -21.11
CA CYS A 55 -11.83 -14.18 -20.76
C CYS A 55 -12.93 -15.25 -20.88
N LYS A 56 -12.93 -16.03 -21.97
CA LYS A 56 -13.88 -17.14 -22.16
C LYS A 56 -13.78 -18.22 -21.07
N ALA A 57 -12.57 -18.44 -20.53
CA ALA A 57 -12.35 -19.37 -19.42
C ALA A 57 -12.78 -18.78 -18.06
N LEU A 58 -12.73 -17.46 -17.89
CA LEU A 58 -13.17 -16.76 -16.67
C LEU A 58 -14.69 -16.58 -16.62
N ALA A 59 -15.34 -16.27 -17.75
CA ALA A 59 -16.77 -15.97 -17.84
C ALA A 59 -17.70 -16.89 -17.00
N PRO A 60 -17.63 -18.24 -17.06
CA PRO A 60 -18.50 -19.09 -16.24
C PRO A 60 -18.22 -19.00 -14.73
N GLU A 61 -16.95 -18.85 -14.34
CA GLU A 61 -16.52 -18.70 -12.94
C GLU A 61 -16.91 -17.32 -12.39
N TYR A 62 -16.93 -16.31 -13.26
CA TYR A 62 -17.31 -14.93 -12.95
C TYR A 62 -18.83 -14.81 -12.78
N GLU A 63 -19.61 -15.50 -13.61
CA GLU A 63 -21.06 -15.61 -13.51
C GLU A 63 -21.48 -16.32 -12.20
N GLU A 64 -20.87 -17.48 -11.89
CA GLU A 64 -21.14 -18.22 -10.64
C GLU A 64 -20.81 -17.37 -9.40
N ALA A 65 -19.72 -16.60 -9.44
CA ALA A 65 -19.39 -15.64 -8.39
C ALA A 65 -20.43 -14.51 -8.29
N ALA A 66 -20.92 -13.97 -9.40
CA ALA A 66 -21.91 -12.90 -9.40
C ALA A 66 -23.23 -13.35 -8.77
N THR A 67 -23.73 -14.53 -9.15
CA THR A 67 -24.90 -15.16 -8.52
C THR A 67 -24.68 -15.38 -7.02
N SER A 68 -23.50 -15.87 -6.61
CA SER A 68 -23.16 -16.11 -5.20
C SER A 68 -23.06 -14.82 -4.37
N LEU A 69 -22.72 -13.70 -5.00
CA LEU A 69 -22.52 -12.40 -4.36
C LEU A 69 -23.79 -11.53 -4.34
N LYS A 70 -24.81 -11.86 -5.16
CA LYS A 70 -26.09 -11.15 -5.30
C LYS A 70 -26.79 -10.89 -3.96
N GLU A 71 -26.88 -11.92 -3.09
CA GLU A 71 -27.51 -11.82 -1.76
C GLU A 71 -26.77 -10.89 -0.80
N LYS A 72 -25.50 -10.59 -1.06
CA LYS A 72 -24.65 -9.69 -0.26
C LYS A 72 -24.58 -8.27 -0.82
N ASN A 73 -25.37 -7.99 -1.86
CA ASN A 73 -25.39 -6.74 -2.62
C ASN A 73 -24.04 -6.31 -3.23
N ILE A 74 -23.09 -7.24 -3.40
CA ILE A 74 -21.82 -6.98 -4.07
C ILE A 74 -22.02 -7.21 -5.57
N LYS A 75 -21.59 -6.28 -6.41
CA LYS A 75 -21.83 -6.36 -7.87
C LYS A 75 -20.60 -6.82 -8.63
N LEU A 76 -20.82 -7.66 -9.63
CA LEU A 76 -19.85 -7.95 -10.68
C LEU A 76 -20.31 -7.30 -11.99
N ALA A 77 -19.35 -6.73 -12.71
CA ALA A 77 -19.58 -6.02 -13.95
C ALA A 77 -18.58 -6.45 -15.03
N LYS A 78 -18.93 -6.30 -16.30
CA LYS A 78 -18.07 -6.61 -17.44
C LYS A 78 -18.09 -5.47 -18.47
N ILE A 79 -16.94 -5.19 -19.06
CA ILE A 79 -16.69 -4.11 -20.01
C ILE A 79 -15.96 -4.71 -21.22
N ASP A 80 -16.57 -4.61 -22.40
CA ASP A 80 -15.93 -5.05 -23.64
C ASP A 80 -15.01 -3.94 -24.15
N CYS A 81 -13.70 -4.13 -23.99
CA CYS A 81 -12.71 -3.15 -24.42
C CYS A 81 -12.50 -3.08 -25.93
N THR A 82 -13.20 -3.91 -26.72
CA THR A 82 -13.28 -3.76 -28.17
C THR A 82 -14.38 -2.78 -28.60
N GLU A 83 -15.38 -2.52 -27.75
CA GLU A 83 -16.36 -1.44 -27.93
C GLU A 83 -15.98 -0.18 -27.13
N GLU A 84 -15.55 -0.35 -25.88
CA GLU A 84 -15.36 0.72 -24.88
C GLU A 84 -13.87 1.06 -24.66
N ALA A 85 -13.09 1.11 -25.75
CA ALA A 85 -11.62 1.23 -25.71
C ALA A 85 -11.11 2.42 -24.87
N ASP A 86 -11.75 3.60 -24.99
CA ASP A 86 -11.43 4.79 -24.18
C ASP A 86 -11.50 4.51 -22.67
N LEU A 87 -12.55 3.83 -22.22
CA LEU A 87 -12.81 3.54 -20.81
C LEU A 87 -11.73 2.59 -20.25
N CYS A 88 -11.37 1.59 -21.05
CA CYS A 88 -10.30 0.65 -20.70
C CYS A 88 -8.93 1.33 -20.67
N GLN A 89 -8.66 2.28 -21.58
CA GLN A 89 -7.45 3.09 -21.53
C GLN A 89 -7.42 4.00 -20.29
N THR A 90 -8.54 4.65 -19.94
CA THR A 90 -8.66 5.49 -18.74
C THR A 90 -8.29 4.74 -17.46
N TYR A 91 -8.69 3.47 -17.36
CA TYR A 91 -8.33 2.62 -16.21
C TYR A 91 -7.00 1.85 -16.36
N GLY A 92 -6.20 2.13 -17.38
CA GLY A 92 -4.88 1.51 -17.57
C GLY A 92 -4.93 0.00 -17.83
N VAL A 93 -5.87 -0.44 -18.67
CA VAL A 93 -6.00 -1.86 -19.07
C VAL A 93 -5.03 -2.18 -20.20
N GLU A 94 -3.92 -2.84 -19.87
CA GLU A 94 -2.87 -3.22 -20.84
C GLU A 94 -3.04 -4.65 -21.40
N GLY A 95 -3.95 -5.47 -20.83
CA GLY A 95 -4.18 -6.85 -21.25
C GLY A 95 -5.46 -7.47 -20.69
N TYR A 96 -5.86 -8.62 -21.23
CA TYR A 96 -7.16 -9.24 -20.96
C TYR A 96 -7.10 -10.68 -20.41
N PRO A 97 -7.97 -11.05 -19.45
CA PRO A 97 -8.82 -10.15 -18.67
C PRO A 97 -8.01 -9.37 -17.64
N THR A 98 -8.38 -8.11 -17.42
CA THR A 98 -7.96 -7.30 -16.26
C THR A 98 -9.16 -7.19 -15.32
N LEU A 99 -8.92 -7.47 -14.03
CA LEU A 99 -9.93 -7.41 -12.98
C LEU A 99 -9.56 -6.30 -11.99
N LYS A 100 -10.48 -5.39 -11.73
CA LYS A 100 -10.31 -4.26 -10.80
C LYS A 100 -11.47 -4.17 -9.82
N VAL A 101 -11.17 -3.89 -8.57
CA VAL A 101 -12.12 -3.64 -7.49
C VAL A 101 -12.34 -2.13 -7.42
N PHE A 102 -13.59 -1.69 -7.33
CA PHE A 102 -13.99 -0.29 -7.22
C PHE A 102 -14.78 -0.08 -5.93
N ARG A 103 -14.45 1.01 -5.22
CA ARG A 103 -15.17 1.57 -4.07
C ARG A 103 -15.51 3.02 -4.36
N GLY A 104 -16.53 3.26 -5.19
CA GLY A 104 -16.67 4.55 -5.86
C GLY A 104 -15.70 4.71 -7.05
N PRO A 105 -15.63 5.92 -7.63
CA PRO A 105 -14.87 6.16 -8.85
C PRO A 105 -13.35 6.31 -8.65
N ASP A 106 -12.91 6.74 -7.46
CA ASP A 106 -11.51 7.14 -7.20
C ASP A 106 -10.68 6.07 -6.46
N ASN A 107 -11.32 5.21 -5.67
CA ASN A 107 -10.66 4.11 -4.95
C ASN A 107 -10.77 2.82 -5.79
N ILE A 108 -9.67 2.47 -6.44
CA ILE A 108 -9.56 1.35 -7.39
C ILE A 108 -8.33 0.52 -7.07
N SER A 109 -8.51 -0.77 -6.75
CA SER A 109 -7.38 -1.71 -6.54
C SER A 109 -7.40 -2.87 -7.56
N PRO A 110 -6.23 -3.42 -7.94
CA PRO A 110 -6.18 -4.58 -8.83
C PRO A 110 -6.64 -5.84 -8.09
N TYR A 111 -7.49 -6.65 -8.72
CA TYR A 111 -7.83 -7.97 -8.16
C TYR A 111 -6.66 -8.94 -8.34
N SER A 112 -6.03 -9.32 -7.24
CA SER A 112 -4.86 -10.22 -7.18
C SER A 112 -5.22 -11.69 -6.85
N GLY A 113 -6.50 -12.00 -6.65
CA GLY A 113 -6.96 -13.34 -6.27
C GLY A 113 -6.98 -14.38 -7.41
N GLN A 114 -7.32 -15.62 -7.08
CA GLN A 114 -7.48 -16.68 -8.08
C GLN A 114 -8.76 -16.47 -8.90
N ARG A 115 -8.65 -16.65 -10.22
CA ARG A 115 -9.74 -16.52 -11.20
C ARG A 115 -10.69 -17.73 -11.19
N LYS A 116 -11.30 -17.98 -10.02
CA LYS A 116 -12.22 -19.09 -9.72
C LYS A 116 -13.38 -18.62 -8.85
N ALA A 117 -14.58 -19.13 -9.08
CA ALA A 117 -15.83 -18.63 -8.50
C ALA A 117 -15.76 -18.49 -6.96
N ALA A 118 -15.33 -19.55 -6.29
CA ALA A 118 -15.19 -19.58 -4.82
C ALA A 118 -14.13 -18.57 -4.30
N ALA A 119 -13.04 -18.35 -5.04
CA ALA A 119 -11.97 -17.43 -4.65
C ALA A 119 -12.36 -15.97 -4.90
N ILE A 120 -13.04 -15.68 -6.00
CA ILE A 120 -13.65 -14.36 -6.28
C ILE A 120 -14.69 -14.05 -5.20
N THR A 121 -15.62 -14.96 -4.94
CA THR A 121 -16.65 -14.82 -3.91
C THR A 121 -16.04 -14.56 -2.54
N SER A 122 -15.09 -15.38 -2.10
CA SER A 122 -14.45 -15.23 -0.78
C SER A 122 -13.68 -13.92 -0.64
N TYR A 123 -12.94 -13.52 -1.68
CA TYR A 123 -12.21 -12.25 -1.70
C TYR A 123 -13.16 -11.06 -1.63
N MET A 124 -14.22 -11.05 -2.44
CA MET A 124 -15.19 -9.95 -2.48
C MET A 124 -16.00 -9.85 -1.18
N ILE A 125 -16.33 -10.98 -0.54
CA ILE A 125 -16.91 -10.99 0.81
C ILE A 125 -15.95 -10.38 1.83
N LYS A 126 -14.66 -10.77 1.82
CA LYS A 126 -13.66 -10.17 2.71
C LYS A 126 -13.53 -8.66 2.48
N GLN A 127 -13.61 -8.21 1.23
CA GLN A 127 -13.60 -6.79 0.88
C GLN A 127 -14.89 -6.06 1.33
N SER A 128 -16.05 -6.72 1.38
CA SER A 128 -17.29 -6.11 1.91
C SER A 128 -17.31 -5.92 3.43
N LEU A 129 -16.37 -6.52 4.17
CA LEU A 129 -16.22 -6.27 5.60
C LEU A 129 -15.70 -4.83 5.85
N PRO A 130 -16.13 -4.17 6.95
CA PRO A 130 -15.62 -2.84 7.31
C PRO A 130 -14.09 -2.82 7.35
N ALA A 131 -13.46 -1.78 6.79
CA ALA A 131 -12.00 -1.64 6.88
C ALA A 131 -11.52 -1.49 8.34
N VAL A 132 -12.31 -0.84 9.20
CA VAL A 132 -12.00 -0.67 10.62
C VAL A 132 -12.71 -1.73 11.47
N SER A 133 -11.92 -2.59 12.13
CA SER A 133 -12.43 -3.55 13.12
C SER A 133 -12.61 -2.87 14.47
N LEU A 134 -13.81 -2.92 15.06
CA LEU A 134 -14.03 -2.40 16.41
C LEU A 134 -13.38 -3.33 17.45
N LEU A 135 -12.46 -2.80 18.24
CA LEU A 135 -11.66 -3.52 19.23
C LEU A 135 -12.18 -3.27 20.64
N THR A 136 -12.16 -4.31 21.45
CA THR A 136 -12.34 -4.23 22.91
C THR A 136 -11.00 -4.41 23.60
N LYS A 137 -10.98 -4.26 24.94
CA LYS A 137 -9.83 -4.58 25.78
C LYS A 137 -9.25 -5.99 25.50
N ASP A 138 -10.11 -6.96 25.21
CA ASP A 138 -9.71 -8.36 25.06
C ASP A 138 -9.14 -8.66 23.68
N THR A 139 -9.60 -7.97 22.63
CA THR A 139 -9.14 -8.18 21.24
C THR A 139 -7.98 -7.26 20.84
N LEU A 140 -7.71 -6.20 21.60
CA LEU A 140 -6.68 -5.21 21.27
C LEU A 140 -5.26 -5.81 21.25
N GLU A 141 -4.89 -6.65 22.21
CA GLU A 141 -3.54 -7.25 22.26
C GLU A 141 -3.25 -8.19 21.08
N GLU A 142 -4.24 -8.98 20.66
CA GLU A 142 -4.14 -9.82 19.46
C GLU A 142 -4.04 -8.93 18.21
N PHE A 143 -4.89 -7.91 18.09
CA PHE A 143 -4.90 -7.02 16.93
C PHE A 143 -3.58 -6.27 16.73
N LYS A 144 -2.96 -5.75 17.82
CA LYS A 144 -1.64 -5.09 17.82
C LYS A 144 -0.53 -5.92 17.18
N THR A 145 -0.68 -7.24 17.14
CA THR A 145 0.33 -8.20 16.64
C THR A 145 -0.14 -9.03 15.44
N ALA A 146 -1.32 -8.73 14.90
CA ALA A 146 -1.92 -9.45 13.77
C ALA A 146 -1.17 -9.25 12.43
N ASP A 147 -0.37 -8.18 12.31
CA ASP A 147 0.54 -7.93 11.18
C ASP A 147 1.77 -7.13 11.64
N LYS A 148 2.77 -6.96 10.77
CA LYS A 148 3.99 -6.16 11.01
C LYS A 148 3.71 -4.69 11.30
N VAL A 149 2.60 -4.16 10.75
CA VAL A 149 2.12 -2.79 10.94
C VAL A 149 0.59 -2.81 11.02
N VAL A 150 0.04 -2.26 12.10
CA VAL A 150 -1.41 -2.06 12.27
C VAL A 150 -1.70 -0.68 12.84
N LEU A 151 -2.83 -0.08 12.47
CA LEU A 151 -3.26 1.23 12.95
C LEU A 151 -4.51 1.09 13.81
N VAL A 152 -4.47 1.62 15.03
CA VAL A 152 -5.62 1.64 15.95
C VAL A 152 -6.00 3.09 16.26
N ALA A 153 -7.21 3.50 15.88
CA ALA A 153 -7.75 4.81 16.26
C ALA A 153 -8.51 4.73 17.58
N TYR A 154 -8.21 5.66 18.48
CA TYR A 154 -8.90 5.86 19.76
C TYR A 154 -9.78 7.09 19.60
N ILE A 155 -11.06 6.88 19.31
CA ILE A 155 -12.03 7.92 18.95
C ILE A 155 -13.35 7.63 19.66
N ALA A 156 -13.90 8.61 20.39
CA ALA A 156 -15.18 8.46 21.05
C ALA A 156 -16.32 8.16 20.04
N ALA A 157 -17.32 7.38 20.46
CA ALA A 157 -18.40 6.93 19.57
C ALA A 157 -19.31 8.06 19.03
N ASP A 158 -19.28 9.23 19.67
CA ASP A 158 -20.03 10.43 19.28
C ASP A 158 -19.23 11.39 18.37
N ASP A 159 -17.89 11.26 18.30
CA ASP A 159 -17.04 11.99 17.35
C ASP A 159 -17.13 11.36 15.95
N LYS A 160 -18.24 11.65 15.28
CA LYS A 160 -18.53 11.16 13.93
C LYS A 160 -17.53 11.65 12.88
N ALA A 161 -16.98 12.86 13.04
CA ALA A 161 -16.10 13.46 12.06
C ALA A 161 -14.75 12.71 12.01
N SER A 162 -14.12 12.49 13.16
CA SER A 162 -12.87 11.74 13.24
C SER A 162 -13.06 10.28 12.83
N ASN A 163 -14.18 9.64 13.23
CA ASN A 163 -14.52 8.27 12.80
C ASN A 163 -14.72 8.16 11.28
N GLU A 164 -15.43 9.10 10.65
CA GLU A 164 -15.62 9.10 9.19
C GLU A 164 -14.31 9.32 8.44
N THR A 165 -13.46 10.24 8.90
CA THR A 165 -12.14 10.48 8.30
C THR A 165 -11.24 9.24 8.43
N PHE A 166 -11.18 8.62 9.61
CA PHE A 166 -10.38 7.41 9.80
C PHE A 166 -10.90 6.23 8.96
N ASN A 167 -12.23 6.05 8.86
CA ASN A 167 -12.82 5.05 7.96
C ASN A 167 -12.44 5.29 6.49
N LYS A 168 -12.43 6.54 6.01
CA LYS A 168 -12.00 6.86 4.63
C LYS A 168 -10.54 6.46 4.38
N VAL A 169 -9.64 6.75 5.31
CA VAL A 169 -8.23 6.34 5.23
C VAL A 169 -8.08 4.82 5.30
N ALA A 170 -8.84 4.16 6.18
CA ALA A 170 -8.85 2.71 6.28
C ALA A 170 -9.33 2.06 4.96
N GLU A 171 -10.39 2.56 4.33
CA GLU A 171 -10.86 2.05 3.04
C GLU A 171 -9.88 2.33 1.88
N SER A 172 -9.09 3.40 1.96
CA SER A 172 -7.98 3.73 1.03
C SER A 172 -6.80 2.75 1.16
N LEU A 173 -6.45 2.36 2.40
CA LEU A 173 -5.20 1.66 2.71
C LEU A 173 -5.38 0.22 3.25
N ARG A 174 -6.59 -0.34 3.24
CA ARG A 174 -6.93 -1.69 3.77
C ARG A 174 -6.21 -2.87 3.11
N ASP A 175 -5.71 -2.68 1.88
CA ASP A 175 -4.88 -3.69 1.19
C ASP A 175 -3.40 -3.61 1.64
N ASN A 176 -3.00 -2.54 2.34
CA ASN A 176 -1.63 -2.29 2.83
C ASN A 176 -1.49 -2.49 4.35
N TYR A 177 -2.51 -2.14 5.15
CA TYR A 177 -2.47 -2.18 6.61
C TYR A 177 -3.80 -2.68 7.22
N LEU A 178 -3.75 -3.21 8.43
CA LEU A 178 -4.95 -3.51 9.23
C LEU A 178 -5.36 -2.29 10.06
N PHE A 179 -6.67 -1.98 10.08
CA PHE A 179 -7.23 -0.85 10.81
C PHE A 179 -8.17 -1.32 11.93
N GLY A 180 -7.94 -0.80 13.13
CA GLY A 180 -8.72 -1.04 14.34
C GLY A 180 -9.29 0.25 14.91
N GLY A 181 -10.42 0.19 15.59
CA GLY A 181 -11.06 1.32 16.25
C GLY A 181 -11.36 0.98 17.70
N VAL A 182 -11.09 1.89 18.63
CA VAL A 182 -11.42 1.80 20.06
C VAL A 182 -12.26 3.01 20.41
N ASN A 183 -13.49 2.77 20.85
CA ASN A 183 -14.43 3.82 21.27
C ASN A 183 -14.69 3.87 22.79
N ASP A 184 -14.06 2.97 23.55
CA ASP A 184 -14.08 2.94 25.00
C ASP A 184 -12.93 3.78 25.58
N ALA A 185 -13.28 4.85 26.29
CA ALA A 185 -12.34 5.73 26.95
C ALA A 185 -11.48 5.01 28.00
N ALA A 186 -12.00 3.98 28.67
CA ALA A 186 -11.22 3.21 29.65
C ALA A 186 -10.12 2.37 29.00
N VAL A 187 -10.32 1.94 27.75
CA VAL A 187 -9.29 1.25 26.96
C VAL A 187 -8.25 2.25 26.45
N ALA A 188 -8.66 3.44 26.03
CA ALA A 188 -7.74 4.52 25.66
C ALA A 188 -6.85 4.95 26.85
N GLU A 189 -7.44 5.14 28.03
CA GLU A 189 -6.71 5.48 29.26
C GLU A 189 -5.74 4.36 29.69
N ALA A 190 -6.13 3.10 29.58
CA ALA A 190 -5.26 1.95 29.88
C ALA A 190 -4.03 1.87 28.97
N GLU A 191 -4.17 2.28 27.70
CA GLU A 191 -3.08 2.39 26.73
C GLU A 191 -2.21 3.65 26.90
N GLY A 192 -2.62 4.58 27.78
CA GLY A 192 -2.00 5.90 27.93
C GLY A 192 -2.27 6.83 26.74
N VAL A 193 -3.35 6.60 26.00
CA VAL A 193 -3.72 7.34 24.79
C VAL A 193 -4.79 8.38 25.11
N LYS A 194 -4.50 9.64 24.78
CA LYS A 194 -5.47 10.74 24.88
C LYS A 194 -6.23 10.87 23.55
N ALA A 195 -7.49 10.44 23.54
CA ALA A 195 -8.36 10.57 22.36
C ALA A 195 -8.72 12.05 22.04
N PRO A 196 -9.00 12.39 20.77
CA PRO A 196 -8.86 11.55 19.58
C PRO A 196 -7.38 11.38 19.18
N ALA A 197 -6.97 10.15 18.92
CA ALA A 197 -5.60 9.84 18.48
C ALA A 197 -5.55 8.53 17.68
N ILE A 198 -4.51 8.35 16.87
CA ILE A 198 -4.23 7.10 16.15
C ILE A 198 -2.89 6.57 16.62
N VAL A 199 -2.82 5.30 17.01
CA VAL A 199 -1.56 4.63 17.34
C VAL A 199 -1.25 3.62 16.25
N LEU A 200 -0.12 3.80 15.59
CA LEU A 200 0.47 2.79 14.72
C LEU A 200 1.34 1.87 15.58
N TYR A 201 1.02 0.59 15.61
CA TYR A 201 1.83 -0.45 16.22
C TYR A 201 2.63 -1.15 15.13
N LYS A 202 3.90 -1.47 15.42
CA LYS A 202 4.85 -2.02 14.45
C LYS A 202 5.78 -3.04 15.10
N SER A 203 6.25 -4.02 14.35
CA SER A 203 7.19 -5.05 14.85
C SER A 203 8.66 -4.62 14.85
N PHE A 204 8.94 -3.32 14.66
CA PHE A 204 10.28 -2.75 14.44
C PHE A 204 10.39 -1.32 15.00
N ASP A 205 11.60 -0.76 14.98
CA ASP A 205 11.97 0.50 15.65
C ASP A 205 11.49 0.56 17.13
N GLU A 206 10.74 1.60 17.51
CA GLU A 206 10.18 1.87 18.83
C GLU A 206 8.94 1.01 19.17
N GLY A 207 8.48 0.15 18.25
CA GLY A 207 7.29 -0.68 18.41
C GLY A 207 5.93 0.03 18.32
N LYS A 208 5.88 1.34 18.60
CA LYS A 208 4.68 2.16 18.44
C LYS A 208 4.99 3.61 18.04
N THR A 209 4.02 4.28 17.43
CA THR A 209 4.05 5.72 17.15
C THR A 209 2.64 6.28 17.24
N THR A 210 2.46 7.46 17.87
CA THR A 210 1.13 8.07 18.08
C THR A 210 0.99 9.33 17.25
N PHE A 211 -0.15 9.46 16.57
CA PHE A 211 -0.63 10.66 15.89
C PHE A 211 -1.76 11.28 16.71
N SER A 212 -1.62 12.56 17.03
CA SER A 212 -2.59 13.35 17.80
C SER A 212 -2.81 14.74 17.21
N ASP A 213 -2.47 14.91 15.94
CA ASP A 213 -2.70 16.15 15.20
C ASP A 213 -4.14 16.18 14.65
N MET A 214 -4.42 17.10 13.73
CA MET A 214 -5.74 17.21 13.10
C MET A 214 -6.10 15.92 12.35
N PHE A 215 -7.33 15.43 12.53
CA PHE A 215 -7.85 14.28 11.80
C PHE A 215 -8.27 14.70 10.38
N ASP A 216 -7.29 14.75 9.48
CA ASP A 216 -7.49 14.90 8.04
C ASP A 216 -6.89 13.73 7.25
N VAL A 217 -7.45 13.44 6.08
CA VAL A 217 -7.11 12.25 5.28
C VAL A 217 -5.64 12.27 4.89
N GLU A 218 -5.12 13.40 4.41
CA GLU A 218 -3.74 13.53 3.91
C GLU A 218 -2.71 13.36 5.03
N ALA A 219 -2.94 13.98 6.20
CA ALA A 219 -2.05 13.86 7.35
C ALA A 219 -2.04 12.43 7.93
N ILE A 220 -3.19 11.77 8.03
CA ILE A 220 -3.27 10.39 8.52
C ILE A 220 -2.63 9.42 7.50
N GLU A 221 -2.88 9.57 6.20
CA GLU A 221 -2.19 8.76 5.18
C GLU A 221 -0.67 8.97 5.20
N LYS A 222 -0.22 10.22 5.31
CA LYS A 222 1.21 10.56 5.40
C LYS A 222 1.83 9.98 6.67
N PHE A 223 1.14 10.08 7.81
CA PHE A 223 1.55 9.49 9.08
C PHE A 223 1.68 7.96 8.95
N ALA A 224 0.67 7.29 8.39
CA ALA A 224 0.67 5.85 8.16
C ALA A 224 1.88 5.43 7.32
N LYS A 225 2.04 6.02 6.12
CA LYS A 225 3.13 5.72 5.19
C LYS A 225 4.52 5.98 5.80
N THR A 226 4.69 7.10 6.51
CA THR A 226 5.98 7.50 7.13
C THR A 226 6.34 6.65 8.35
N SER A 227 5.35 6.28 9.18
CA SER A 227 5.59 5.52 10.43
C SER A 227 5.58 4.00 10.22
N ALA A 228 4.92 3.53 9.15
CA ALA A 228 5.01 2.15 8.66
C ALA A 228 6.33 1.83 7.93
N THR A 229 7.09 2.85 7.52
CA THR A 229 8.42 2.66 6.95
C THR A 229 9.44 2.50 8.09
N PRO A 230 10.23 1.42 8.14
CA PRO A 230 11.32 1.26 9.11
C PRO A 230 12.28 2.44 9.07
N LEU A 231 12.80 2.83 10.24
CA LEU A 231 13.74 3.95 10.31
C LEU A 231 15.01 3.68 9.51
N ILE A 232 15.53 2.46 9.63
CA ILE A 232 16.54 1.87 8.76
C ILE A 232 16.13 0.41 8.55
N GLY A 233 15.68 0.06 7.34
CA GLY A 233 15.30 -1.32 7.00
C GLY A 233 16.30 -1.98 6.05
N GLU A 234 15.96 -3.18 5.56
CA GLU A 234 16.70 -3.85 4.49
C GLU A 234 15.95 -3.72 3.16
N VAL A 235 16.66 -3.41 2.08
CA VAL A 235 16.13 -3.44 0.71
C VAL A 235 16.28 -4.84 0.14
N GLY A 236 15.14 -5.45 -0.17
CA GLY A 236 15.02 -6.72 -0.87
C GLY A 236 13.77 -6.72 -1.76
N PRO A 237 13.47 -7.85 -2.44
CA PRO A 237 12.35 -7.93 -3.38
C PRO A 237 10.99 -7.50 -2.80
N GLU A 238 10.74 -7.84 -1.53
CA GLU A 238 9.49 -7.56 -0.82
C GLU A 238 9.38 -6.13 -0.26
N THR A 239 10.51 -5.41 -0.09
CA THR A 239 10.54 -4.08 0.55
C THR A 239 10.81 -2.94 -0.41
N TYR A 240 11.39 -3.24 -1.59
CA TYR A 240 11.77 -2.22 -2.57
C TYR A 240 10.58 -1.39 -3.07
N SER A 241 9.44 -2.01 -3.36
CA SER A 241 8.22 -1.31 -3.81
C SER A 241 7.78 -0.25 -2.80
N GLY A 242 7.68 -0.60 -1.51
CA GLY A 242 7.29 0.34 -0.45
C GLY A 242 8.22 1.55 -0.34
N TYR A 243 9.54 1.36 -0.52
CA TYR A 243 10.47 2.50 -0.54
C TYR A 243 10.29 3.40 -1.78
N MET A 244 9.94 2.85 -2.94
CA MET A 244 9.68 3.64 -4.15
C MET A 244 8.33 4.38 -4.06
N GLU A 245 7.29 3.72 -3.55
CA GLU A 245 5.96 4.29 -3.31
C GLU A 245 5.98 5.42 -2.28
N ALA A 246 6.90 5.38 -1.31
CA ALA A 246 7.10 6.47 -0.36
C ALA A 246 7.53 7.79 -1.02
N GLY A 247 8.08 7.76 -2.24
CA GLY A 247 8.45 8.96 -3.02
C GLY A 247 9.61 9.80 -2.44
N LEU A 248 10.23 9.36 -1.35
CA LEU A 248 11.37 10.00 -0.71
C LEU A 248 12.70 9.50 -1.30
N PRO A 249 13.76 10.33 -1.33
CA PRO A 249 15.13 9.86 -1.57
C PRO A 249 15.50 8.69 -0.64
N LEU A 250 16.21 7.70 -1.19
CA LEU A 250 16.65 6.51 -0.46
C LEU A 250 18.18 6.52 -0.31
N ALA A 251 18.65 6.59 0.93
CA ALA A 251 20.06 6.47 1.29
C ALA A 251 20.42 4.99 1.47
N TYR A 252 21.23 4.47 0.55
CA TYR A 252 21.67 3.07 0.54
C TYR A 252 22.92 2.84 1.39
N ILE A 253 22.85 1.84 2.26
CA ILE A 253 23.93 1.43 3.16
C ILE A 253 24.38 0.02 2.74
N PHE A 254 25.41 -0.06 1.91
CA PHE A 254 25.92 -1.33 1.39
C PHE A 254 26.80 -2.03 2.42
N ALA A 255 26.48 -3.28 2.74
CA ALA A 255 27.28 -4.13 3.62
C ALA A 255 27.15 -5.61 3.25
N GLU A 256 28.22 -6.36 3.47
CA GLU A 256 28.42 -7.72 2.99
C GLU A 256 27.90 -8.81 3.94
N THR A 257 27.63 -8.47 5.19
CA THR A 257 27.10 -9.38 6.21
C THR A 257 25.95 -8.74 6.97
N ALA A 258 25.14 -9.55 7.66
CA ALA A 258 24.00 -9.06 8.44
C ALA A 258 24.48 -8.27 9.67
N GLU A 259 25.60 -8.67 10.27
CA GLU A 259 26.22 -8.02 11.43
C GLU A 259 26.71 -6.61 11.06
N GLU A 260 27.40 -6.47 9.91
CA GLU A 260 27.84 -5.17 9.40
C GLU A 260 26.65 -4.25 9.08
N ARG A 261 25.55 -4.80 8.50
CA ARG A 261 24.29 -4.06 8.32
C ARG A 261 23.69 -3.59 9.65
N GLU A 262 23.73 -4.41 10.70
CA GLU A 262 23.21 -4.07 12.03
C GLU A 262 24.07 -2.99 12.72
N GLU A 263 25.40 -3.09 12.65
CA GLU A 263 26.32 -2.10 13.22
C GLU A 263 26.18 -0.73 12.53
N LEU A 264 26.14 -0.70 11.19
CA LEU A 264 25.93 0.55 10.44
C LEU A 264 24.54 1.14 10.70
N SER A 265 23.50 0.31 10.85
CA SER A 265 22.17 0.78 11.24
C SER A 265 22.18 1.44 12.62
N LYS A 266 22.87 0.86 13.61
CA LYS A 266 23.02 1.47 14.94
C LYS A 266 23.78 2.80 14.88
N ALA A 267 24.86 2.88 14.09
CA ALA A 267 25.65 4.09 13.93
C ALA A 267 24.89 5.23 13.23
N LEU A 268 24.09 4.90 12.20
CA LEU A 268 23.33 5.86 11.41
C LEU A 268 21.97 6.23 11.99
N LYS A 269 21.47 5.47 12.99
CA LYS A 269 20.16 5.72 13.65
C LYS A 269 19.94 7.19 14.04
N PRO A 270 20.86 7.91 14.71
CA PRO A 270 20.64 9.31 15.09
C PRO A 270 20.56 10.30 13.91
N ILE A 271 21.04 9.90 12.74
CA ILE A 271 20.94 10.67 11.49
C ILE A 271 19.60 10.37 10.82
N ALA A 272 19.23 9.09 10.74
CA ALA A 272 17.93 8.66 10.21
C ALA A 272 16.76 9.26 11.02
N GLU A 273 16.86 9.34 12.35
CA GLU A 273 15.85 9.99 13.21
C GLU A 273 15.61 11.45 12.82
N LYS A 274 16.69 12.21 12.55
CA LYS A 274 16.63 13.63 12.17
C LYS A 274 16.09 13.86 10.75
N GLN A 275 16.13 12.82 9.90
CA GLN A 275 15.74 12.89 8.48
C GLN A 275 14.46 12.11 8.18
N ARG A 276 13.75 11.59 9.20
CA ARG A 276 12.54 10.79 9.01
C ARG A 276 11.45 11.60 8.29
N GLY A 277 10.92 11.05 7.20
CA GLY A 277 9.96 11.75 6.33
C GLY A 277 10.59 12.71 5.32
N VAL A 278 11.93 12.81 5.28
CA VAL A 278 12.71 13.57 4.27
C VAL A 278 13.57 12.62 3.44
N ILE A 279 14.27 11.68 4.09
CA ILE A 279 15.10 10.66 3.45
C ILE A 279 14.81 9.32 4.13
N ASN A 280 14.56 8.28 3.33
CA ASN A 280 14.51 6.91 3.81
C ASN A 280 15.93 6.33 3.86
N PHE A 281 16.25 5.54 4.87
CA PHE A 281 17.53 4.85 4.99
C PHE A 281 17.30 3.35 4.85
N ALA A 282 18.12 2.68 4.04
CA ALA A 282 18.05 1.23 3.95
C ALA A 282 19.40 0.58 3.71
N THR A 283 19.59 -0.56 4.35
CA THR A 283 20.73 -1.43 4.12
C THR A 283 20.49 -2.33 2.90
N ILE A 284 21.57 -2.63 2.17
CA ILE A 284 21.57 -3.58 1.05
C ILE A 284 22.61 -4.66 1.33
N ASP A 285 22.22 -5.91 1.12
CA ASP A 285 23.18 -7.01 0.95
C ASP A 285 23.98 -6.81 -0.34
N ALA A 286 25.22 -6.38 -0.19
CA ALA A 286 26.12 -6.11 -1.32
C ALA A 286 26.31 -7.35 -2.21
N LYS A 287 26.25 -8.57 -1.65
CA LYS A 287 26.41 -9.84 -2.39
C LYS A 287 25.22 -10.14 -3.28
N SER A 288 24.00 -9.96 -2.78
CA SER A 288 22.77 -10.16 -3.55
C SER A 288 22.60 -9.13 -4.67
N PHE A 289 23.15 -7.91 -4.52
CA PHE A 289 23.00 -6.83 -5.50
C PHE A 289 24.05 -6.78 -6.62
N VAL A 290 25.09 -7.63 -6.60
CA VAL A 290 26.12 -7.66 -7.66
C VAL A 290 25.52 -7.88 -9.05
N MET A 291 24.43 -8.63 -9.19
CA MET A 291 23.74 -8.82 -10.49
C MET A 291 23.04 -7.56 -11.03
N TYR A 292 22.74 -6.56 -10.19
CA TYR A 292 22.10 -5.30 -10.58
C TYR A 292 23.08 -4.13 -10.72
N SER A 293 24.36 -4.34 -10.38
CA SER A 293 25.43 -3.33 -10.39
C SER A 293 25.63 -2.60 -11.73
N ASN A 294 25.27 -3.22 -12.86
CA ASN A 294 25.40 -2.61 -14.19
C ASN A 294 24.47 -1.39 -14.43
N ASN A 295 23.50 -1.11 -13.54
CA ASN A 295 22.56 0.01 -13.67
C ASN A 295 22.74 1.12 -12.62
N PHE A 296 23.63 0.96 -11.64
CA PHE A 296 23.93 1.98 -10.64
C PHE A 296 25.38 2.44 -10.83
N GLY A 297 25.61 3.76 -10.79
CA GLY A 297 26.95 4.33 -10.99
C GLY A 297 27.97 3.77 -10.00
N GLU A 298 29.23 3.63 -10.43
CA GLU A 298 30.31 3.07 -9.61
C GLU A 298 30.53 3.91 -8.34
N PHE A 299 30.25 3.32 -7.17
CA PHE A 299 30.63 3.91 -5.88
C PHE A 299 31.95 3.30 -5.38
N VAL A 300 32.99 4.12 -5.40
CA VAL A 300 34.36 3.75 -5.00
C VAL A 300 34.52 3.84 -3.48
N ARG A 301 35.04 2.77 -2.85
CA ARG A 301 35.60 2.83 -1.49
C ARG A 301 36.85 3.71 -1.49
N ASP A 302 36.78 4.90 -0.89
CA ASP A 302 37.95 5.70 -0.56
C ASP A 302 38.11 5.85 0.97
N ASN A 303 39.21 5.33 1.49
CA ASN A 303 39.77 5.58 2.82
C ASN A 303 38.79 5.73 4.01
N GLY A 304 37.79 4.85 4.10
CA GLY A 304 36.95 4.68 5.30
C GLY A 304 35.91 5.78 5.54
N LYS A 305 35.61 6.61 4.54
CA LYS A 305 34.52 7.60 4.62
C LYS A 305 33.37 7.22 3.69
N TYR A 306 32.16 7.12 4.24
CA TYR A 306 30.94 6.85 3.48
C TYR A 306 30.47 8.14 2.78
N LYS A 307 30.45 8.14 1.45
CA LYS A 307 29.74 9.17 0.67
C LYS A 307 28.32 8.69 0.39
N ALA A 308 27.32 9.44 0.83
CA ALA A 308 25.94 9.27 0.41
C ALA A 308 25.63 10.27 -0.71
N GLU A 309 25.55 9.81 -1.95
CA GLU A 309 24.95 10.61 -3.03
C GLU A 309 23.45 10.32 -3.11
N ALA A 310 22.63 11.33 -2.81
CA ALA A 310 21.20 11.25 -3.01
C ALA A 310 20.87 11.23 -4.51
N SER A 311 19.93 10.38 -4.93
CA SER A 311 19.52 10.19 -6.32
C SER A 311 18.61 11.31 -6.87
N LYS A 312 18.99 12.57 -6.61
CA LYS A 312 18.62 13.80 -7.33
C LYS A 312 19.63 14.87 -6.88
N LYS A 313 20.30 15.51 -7.85
CA LYS A 313 21.44 16.43 -7.66
C LYS A 313 21.25 17.44 -6.51
N GLU A 314 21.77 17.11 -5.33
CA GLU A 314 22.26 18.06 -4.32
C GLU A 314 23.21 17.32 -3.38
N GLU A 315 24.44 17.83 -3.26
CA GLU A 315 25.56 17.17 -2.58
C GLU A 315 25.58 17.57 -1.10
N VAL A 316 25.12 16.70 -0.21
CA VAL A 316 25.15 16.94 1.24
C VAL A 316 26.42 16.36 1.85
N VAL A 317 27.47 17.18 1.90
CA VAL A 317 28.71 16.83 2.62
C VAL A 317 28.47 16.99 4.13
N ALA A 318 28.35 15.88 4.84
CA ALA A 318 28.37 15.87 6.30
C ALA A 318 29.83 15.91 6.79
N GLU A 319 30.32 17.09 7.20
CA GLU A 319 31.63 17.22 7.83
C GLU A 319 31.54 16.90 9.34
N GLU A 320 32.49 16.10 9.81
CA GLU A 320 32.56 15.60 11.19
C GLU A 320 33.13 16.70 12.11
N SER A 321 32.29 17.36 12.91
CA SER A 321 32.76 18.44 13.79
C SER A 321 33.61 17.88 14.94
N GLN A 322 34.93 18.02 14.81
CA GLN A 322 35.90 17.59 15.81
C GLN A 322 35.60 18.22 17.18
N ALA A 323 35.37 17.37 18.17
CA ALA A 323 35.29 17.80 19.56
C ALA A 323 36.67 18.27 20.04
N ALA A 324 36.77 19.54 20.45
CA ALA A 324 37.99 20.07 21.05
C ALA A 324 38.28 19.39 22.39
N PRO A 325 39.51 18.92 22.66
CA PRO A 325 39.86 18.30 23.94
C PRO A 325 39.92 19.33 25.07
N ALA A 326 39.61 18.87 26.28
CA ALA A 326 39.54 19.71 27.47
C ALA A 326 40.92 20.27 27.88
N ALA A 327 40.95 21.54 28.28
CA ALA A 327 42.11 22.16 28.91
C ALA A 327 42.06 21.99 30.43
N THR A 328 43.04 21.30 31.00
CA THR A 328 43.30 21.24 32.45
C THR A 328 44.15 22.43 32.88
N GLU A 329 43.83 23.01 34.05
CA GLU A 329 44.63 24.05 34.71
C GLU A 329 46.01 23.51 35.17
N GLY A 330 47.06 24.35 35.21
CA GLY A 330 48.38 23.92 35.70
C GLY A 330 49.59 24.84 35.47
N GLU A 331 49.68 25.91 36.27
CA GLU A 331 50.90 26.44 36.92
C GLU A 331 52.21 26.84 36.16
N ALA A 332 52.43 28.16 36.12
CA ALA A 332 53.66 28.99 36.11
C ALA A 332 55.12 28.43 36.05
N ALA A 333 55.92 29.00 35.14
CA ALA A 333 57.28 29.60 35.31
C ALA A 333 57.79 30.13 33.94
N LYS A 334 58.03 31.43 33.68
CA LYS A 334 59.16 32.31 34.08
C LYS A 334 60.54 31.90 33.53
N GLU A 335 60.97 32.49 32.40
CA GLU A 335 62.30 33.14 32.24
C GLU A 335 62.37 34.10 31.03
N SER A 336 63.45 34.89 30.94
CA SER A 336 63.78 35.93 29.93
C SER A 336 64.19 35.33 28.56
N ASP A 337 64.29 36.05 27.42
CA ASP A 337 65.13 37.24 27.20
C ASP A 337 64.94 38.03 25.88
N GLU A 338 65.58 39.20 25.86
CA GLU A 338 66.10 40.04 24.75
C GLU A 338 65.54 40.03 23.28
N SER A 339 64.82 41.12 22.95
CA SER A 339 65.30 42.22 22.06
C SER A 339 65.19 42.20 20.50
N HIS A 340 65.17 43.43 19.95
CA HIS A 340 65.40 43.90 18.54
C HIS A 340 64.28 43.62 17.51
N ASP A 341 63.64 44.65 16.92
CA ASP A 341 64.04 45.46 15.72
C ASP A 341 64.01 44.63 14.41
N GLU A 342 63.60 45.08 13.21
CA GLU A 342 63.02 46.32 12.66
C GLU A 342 61.71 45.94 11.88
N LEU A 343 60.77 46.82 11.51
CA LEU A 343 60.68 48.28 11.58
C LEU A 343 59.20 48.70 11.75
#